data_AF-A0A6V7WKT5-F1
#
_entry.id   AF-A0A6V7WKT5-F1
#
_cell.length_a   1.000
_cell.length_b   1.000
_cell.length_c   1.000
_cell.angle_alpha   90.00
_cell.angle_beta   90.00
_cell.angle_gamma   90.00
#
_symmetry.space_group_name_H-M   'P 1'
#
loop_
_entity.id
_entity.type
_entity.pdbx_description
1 polymer ?
#
loop_
_entity_poly.entity_id
_entity_poly.type
_entity_poly.pdbx_seq_one_letter_code
_entity_poly.pdbx_strand_id
1 'polypeptide(L)'
;MERENLLEMGQATGLYLTEQLIAFIYKTLKKRTKNISIVLIGRDTNFLNMVRGIEGLPLYISEVRNRGVELNFAISNCNSLLITASTSKEAWWIGYLMPEGSPIYYNNCLGIDCKSIFKKDYFPPEWLPLTTDYQGNIILDDNPFE
;
A
#
# COMPACT_ATOMS: atom_id res chain seq x y z
N MET A 1 8.29 -22.50 -16.85
CA MET A 1 8.07 -21.33 -17.72
C MET A 1 6.89 -20.55 -17.15
N GLU A 2 7.06 -19.90 -16.00
CA GLU A 2 5.93 -19.24 -15.29
C GLU A 2 6.36 -18.24 -14.20
N ARG A 3 7.59 -17.71 -14.26
CA ARG A 3 8.08 -16.69 -13.30
C ARG A 3 8.24 -15.29 -13.90
N GLU A 4 8.21 -15.15 -15.23
CA GLU A 4 8.45 -13.87 -15.90
C GLU A 4 7.19 -13.00 -16.06
N ASN A 5 5.98 -13.57 -15.94
CA ASN A 5 4.72 -12.81 -16.14
C ASN A 5 4.20 -12.06 -14.91
N LEU A 6 4.80 -12.24 -13.73
CA LEU A 6 4.38 -11.51 -12.52
C LEU A 6 5.01 -10.12 -12.41
N LEU A 7 5.99 -9.80 -13.26
CA LEU A 7 6.79 -8.57 -13.18
C LEU A 7 6.10 -7.34 -13.81
N GLU A 8 5.08 -7.53 -14.65
CA GLU A 8 4.42 -6.44 -15.38
C GLU A 8 3.07 -6.01 -14.80
N MET A 9 2.48 -6.79 -13.89
CA MET A 9 1.14 -6.52 -13.37
C MET A 9 1.26 -6.00 -11.95
N GLY A 10 0.80 -4.76 -11.68
CA GLY A 10 0.73 -4.16 -10.35
C GLY A 10 -0.23 -4.88 -9.40
N GLN A 11 0.09 -6.13 -9.10
CA GLN A 11 -0.58 -7.01 -8.16
C GLN A 11 -0.11 -6.68 -6.74
N ALA A 12 -1.03 -6.85 -5.78
CA ALA A 12 -0.67 -6.74 -4.38
C ALA A 12 0.29 -7.87 -4.01
N THR A 13 1.19 -7.59 -3.06
CA THR A 13 2.00 -8.63 -2.43
C THR A 13 1.14 -9.72 -1.83
N GLY A 14 1.69 -10.94 -1.72
CA GLY A 14 1.00 -12.06 -1.09
C GLY A 14 0.39 -11.70 0.29
N LEU A 15 -0.68 -12.41 0.67
CA LEU A 15 -1.51 -12.07 1.84
C LEU A 15 -0.67 -11.82 3.11
N TYR A 16 0.26 -12.71 3.42
CA TYR A 16 1.10 -12.62 4.61
C TYR A 16 1.90 -11.31 4.72
N LEU A 17 2.47 -10.84 3.60
CA LEU A 17 3.20 -9.56 3.60
C LEU A 17 2.23 -8.39 3.75
N THR A 18 1.10 -8.44 3.04
CA THR A 18 0.05 -7.42 3.15
C THR A 18 -0.47 -7.27 4.59
N GLU A 19 -0.67 -8.38 5.29
CA GLU A 19 -1.05 -8.40 6.72
C GLU A 19 -0.02 -7.70 7.60
N GLN A 20 1.27 -7.99 7.40
CA GLN A 20 2.34 -7.36 8.16
C GLN A 20 2.46 -5.86 7.91
N LEU A 21 2.33 -5.43 6.64
CA LEU A 21 2.34 -4.02 6.28
C LEU A 21 1.16 -3.29 6.95
N ILE A 22 -0.05 -3.85 6.86
CA ILE A 22 -1.24 -3.29 7.51
C ILE A 22 -1.03 -3.20 9.03
N ALA A 23 -0.54 -4.26 9.68
CA ALA A 23 -0.32 -4.29 11.12
C ALA A 23 0.70 -3.23 11.57
N PHE A 24 1.80 -3.09 10.83
CA PHE A 24 2.84 -2.08 11.11
C PHE A 24 2.27 -0.66 11.00
N ILE A 25 1.56 -0.35 9.92
CA ILE A 25 0.96 0.97 9.70
C ILE A 25 -0.15 1.26 10.72
N TYR A 26 -1.03 0.30 10.97
CA TYR A 26 -2.09 0.45 11.97
C TYR A 26 -1.53 0.76 13.36
N LYS A 27 -0.50 0.01 13.81
CA LYS A 27 0.19 0.27 15.08
C LYS A 27 0.85 1.65 15.11
N THR A 28 1.43 2.08 14.00
CA THR A 28 2.08 3.39 13.87
C THR A 28 1.07 4.53 13.99
N LEU A 29 -0.04 4.45 13.25
CA LEU A 29 -1.09 5.46 13.25
C LEU A 29 -1.87 5.49 14.57
N LYS A 30 -2.07 4.35 15.23
CA LYS A 30 -2.81 4.24 16.50
C LYS A 30 -2.16 4.99 17.67
N LYS A 31 -0.86 5.30 17.57
CA LYS A 31 -0.16 6.18 18.52
C LYS A 31 -0.66 7.63 18.47
N ARG A 32 -1.23 8.05 17.33
CA ARG A 32 -1.67 9.44 17.07
C ARG A 32 -3.19 9.56 16.99
N THR A 33 -3.87 8.50 16.57
CA THR A 33 -5.31 8.51 16.31
C THR A 33 -6.02 7.38 17.04
N LYS A 34 -7.09 7.69 17.77
CA LYS A 34 -7.85 6.71 18.57
C LYS A 34 -8.70 5.76 17.72
N ASN A 35 -9.31 6.28 16.66
CA ASN A 35 -10.21 5.55 15.77
C ASN A 35 -9.63 5.54 14.35
N ILE A 36 -9.31 4.36 13.84
CA ILE A 36 -8.78 4.17 12.50
C ILE A 36 -9.71 3.21 11.79
N SER A 37 -10.21 3.59 10.62
CA SER A 37 -10.93 2.72 9.70
C SER A 37 -10.08 2.54 8.45
N ILE A 38 -10.02 1.32 7.93
CA ILE A 38 -9.19 0.99 6.76
C ILE A 38 -10.13 0.68 5.60
N VAL A 39 -9.96 1.40 4.50
CA VAL A 39 -10.70 1.14 3.26
C VAL A 39 -9.77 0.45 2.26
N LEU A 40 -10.19 -0.71 1.79
CA LEU A 40 -9.50 -1.55 0.83
C LEU A 40 -9.98 -1.22 -0.58
N ILE A 41 -9.08 -0.69 -1.40
CA ILE A 41 -9.30 -0.35 -2.81
C ILE A 41 -8.43 -1.26 -3.66
N GLY A 42 -9.02 -1.86 -4.70
CA GLY A 42 -8.32 -2.81 -5.57
C GLY A 42 -9.27 -3.60 -6.47
N ARG A 43 -8.71 -4.24 -7.49
CA ARG A 43 -9.47 -4.96 -8.52
C ARG A 43 -9.67 -6.45 -8.20
N ASP A 44 -8.75 -7.07 -7.46
CA ASP A 44 -8.87 -8.47 -7.06
C ASP A 44 -9.76 -8.59 -5.82
N THR A 45 -11.05 -8.82 -6.04
CA THR A 45 -12.03 -8.94 -4.97
C THR A 45 -11.78 -10.14 -4.05
N ASN A 46 -11.19 -11.23 -4.58
CA ASN A 46 -10.89 -12.41 -3.76
C ASN A 46 -9.78 -12.08 -2.78
N PHE A 47 -8.71 -11.45 -3.28
CA PHE A 47 -7.62 -10.98 -2.43
C PHE A 47 -8.11 -9.96 -1.39
N LEU A 48 -8.93 -8.98 -1.78
CA LEU A 48 -9.49 -8.02 -0.82
C LEU A 48 -10.34 -8.67 0.26
N ASN A 49 -11.12 -9.71 -0.08
CA ASN A 49 -11.89 -10.47 0.90
C ASN A 49 -11.01 -11.24 1.88
N MET A 50 -9.88 -11.78 1.41
CA MET A 50 -8.88 -12.41 2.28
C MET A 50 -8.29 -11.39 3.26
N VAL A 51 -7.90 -10.22 2.76
CA VAL A 51 -7.37 -9.12 3.61
C VAL A 51 -8.42 -8.63 4.60
N ARG A 52 -9.70 -8.51 4.20
CA ARG A 52 -10.78 -8.14 5.12
C ARG A 52 -10.98 -9.15 6.26
N GLY A 53 -10.55 -10.40 6.07
CA GLY A 53 -10.59 -11.45 7.09
C GLY A 53 -9.62 -11.27 8.26
N ILE A 54 -8.73 -10.27 8.21
CA ILE A 54 -7.81 -9.97 9.32
C ILE A 54 -8.62 -9.52 10.55
N GLU A 55 -8.62 -10.35 11.58
CA GLU A 55 -9.37 -10.10 12.81
C GLU A 55 -8.86 -8.86 13.58
N GLY A 56 -9.77 -8.17 14.25
CA GLY A 56 -9.43 -7.04 15.13
C GLY A 56 -9.18 -5.71 14.42
N LEU A 57 -9.31 -5.64 13.10
CA LEU A 57 -9.19 -4.42 12.31
C LEU A 57 -10.52 -4.01 11.65
N PRO A 58 -10.92 -2.74 11.72
CA PRO A 58 -12.13 -2.23 11.05
C PRO A 58 -11.84 -2.01 9.55
N LEU A 59 -11.89 -3.10 8.80
CA LEU A 59 -11.60 -3.17 7.36
C LEU A 59 -12.90 -3.12 6.54
N TYR A 60 -12.93 -2.22 5.57
CA TYR A 60 -14.06 -2.03 4.65
C TYR A 60 -13.56 -2.19 3.23
N ILE A 61 -14.39 -2.75 2.35
CA ILE A 61 -14.09 -2.88 0.93
C ILE A 61 -14.99 -1.90 0.17
N SER A 62 -14.41 -1.15 -0.77
CA SER A 62 -15.20 -0.31 -1.68
C SER A 62 -16.06 -1.19 -2.60
N GLU A 63 -17.38 -1.01 -2.58
CA GLU A 63 -18.33 -1.75 -3.43
C GLU A 63 -18.54 -1.08 -4.80
N VAL A 64 -18.22 0.21 -4.95
CA VAL A 64 -18.52 0.99 -6.17
C VAL A 64 -17.62 0.56 -7.35
N ARG A 65 -16.41 0.07 -7.08
CA ARG A 65 -15.45 -0.51 -8.06
C ARG A 65 -15.20 0.34 -9.32
N ASN A 66 -15.44 1.63 -9.24
CA ASN A 66 -15.18 2.61 -10.29
C ASN A 66 -13.94 3.42 -9.89
N ARG A 67 -12.90 3.40 -10.73
CA ARG A 67 -11.62 4.06 -10.44
C ARG A 67 -11.75 5.53 -10.10
N GLY A 68 -12.60 6.27 -10.83
CA GLY A 68 -12.80 7.69 -10.60
C GLY A 68 -13.48 7.96 -9.24
N VAL A 69 -14.47 7.14 -8.90
CA VAL A 69 -15.16 7.26 -7.60
C VAL A 69 -14.25 6.83 -6.45
N GLU A 70 -13.51 5.74 -6.61
CA GLU A 70 -12.56 5.23 -5.61
C GLU A 70 -11.42 6.22 -5.37
N LEU A 71 -10.88 6.81 -6.45
CA LEU A 71 -9.88 7.86 -6.37
C LEU A 71 -10.44 9.11 -5.67
N ASN A 72 -11.60 9.61 -6.09
CA ASN A 72 -12.22 10.79 -5.47
C ASN A 72 -12.54 10.56 -3.99
N PHE A 73 -13.04 9.37 -3.65
CA PHE A 73 -13.31 9.00 -2.27
C PHE A 73 -12.03 9.02 -1.45
N ALA A 74 -10.95 8.38 -1.93
CA ALA A 74 -9.70 8.28 -1.22
C ALA A 74 -9.08 9.66 -0.95
N ILE A 75 -8.97 10.52 -1.98
CA ILE A 75 -8.37 11.86 -1.81
C ILE A 75 -9.20 12.79 -0.92
N SER A 76 -10.52 12.56 -0.81
CA SER A 76 -11.43 13.42 -0.03
C SER A 76 -11.63 12.95 1.41
N ASN A 77 -11.44 11.65 1.70
CA ASN A 77 -11.83 11.05 2.98
C ASN A 77 -10.68 10.35 3.71
N CYS A 78 -9.65 9.91 2.99
CA CYS A 78 -8.49 9.25 3.61
C CYS A 78 -7.48 10.31 4.06
N ASN A 79 -6.89 10.05 5.22
CA ASN A 79 -5.83 10.88 5.81
C ASN A 79 -4.45 10.22 5.73
N SER A 80 -4.38 9.00 5.21
CA SER A 80 -3.14 8.25 4.95
C SER A 80 -3.40 7.20 3.87
N LEU A 81 -2.34 6.72 3.22
CA LEU A 81 -2.41 5.68 2.19
C LEU A 81 -1.34 4.62 2.43
N LEU A 82 -1.68 3.35 2.19
CA LEU A 82 -0.72 2.25 2.08
C LEU A 82 -0.83 1.63 0.68
N ILE A 83 0.25 1.69 -0.09
CA ILE A 83 0.38 1.07 -1.41
C ILE A 83 1.05 -0.29 -1.24
N THR A 84 0.27 -1.37 -1.30
CA THR A 84 0.79 -2.75 -1.18
C THR A 84 1.32 -3.30 -2.52
N ALA A 85 0.76 -2.82 -3.63
CA ALA A 85 1.20 -3.11 -4.98
C ALA A 85 2.12 -1.98 -5.48
N SER A 86 3.44 -2.15 -5.36
CA SER A 86 4.45 -1.12 -5.62
C SER A 86 4.34 -0.43 -6.98
N THR A 87 3.77 -1.10 -7.98
CA THR A 87 3.68 -0.59 -9.36
C THR A 87 2.25 -0.18 -9.76
N SER A 88 1.33 -0.11 -8.79
CA SER A 88 -0.06 0.25 -9.03
C SER A 88 -0.19 1.74 -9.41
N LYS A 89 -0.47 2.01 -10.68
CA LYS A 89 -0.75 3.36 -11.19
C LYS A 89 -1.95 4.01 -10.48
N GLU A 90 -2.97 3.22 -10.15
CA GLU A 90 -4.16 3.72 -9.47
C GLU A 90 -3.84 4.18 -8.05
N ALA A 91 -3.12 3.37 -7.29
CA ALA A 91 -2.68 3.74 -5.94
C ALA A 91 -1.68 4.91 -5.96
N TRP A 92 -0.82 4.95 -6.97
CA TRP A 92 0.10 6.06 -7.19
C TRP A 92 -0.64 7.39 -7.38
N TRP A 93 -1.65 7.43 -8.26
CA TRP A 93 -2.44 8.63 -8.47
C TRP A 93 -3.25 9.06 -7.25
N ILE A 94 -3.74 8.11 -6.45
CA ILE A 94 -4.36 8.43 -5.15
C ILE A 94 -3.34 9.13 -4.26
N GLY A 95 -2.15 8.55 -4.07
CA GLY A 95 -1.12 9.14 -3.22
C GLY A 95 -0.67 10.53 -3.68
N TYR A 96 -0.53 10.72 -4.99
CA TYR A 96 -0.10 12.00 -5.58
C TYR A 96 -1.14 13.11 -5.40
N LEU A 97 -2.43 12.77 -5.38
CA LEU A 97 -3.53 13.73 -5.29
C LEU A 97 -4.07 13.91 -3.86
N MET A 98 -3.55 13.16 -2.88
CA MET A 98 -3.92 13.34 -1.48
C MET A 98 -3.39 14.69 -0.94
N PRO A 99 -4.03 15.27 0.09
CA PRO A 99 -3.59 16.54 0.66
C PRO A 99 -2.13 16.52 1.13
N GLU A 100 -1.41 17.61 0.92
CA GLU A 100 -0.04 17.78 1.41
C GLU A 100 0.08 17.42 2.90
N GLY A 101 1.16 16.72 3.26
CA GLY A 101 1.41 16.23 4.62
C GLY A 101 0.67 14.93 4.97
N SER A 102 -0.20 14.41 4.11
CA SER A 102 -0.78 13.08 4.29
C SER A 102 0.32 12.00 4.16
N PRO A 103 0.52 11.12 5.15
CA PRO A 103 1.55 10.08 5.04
C PRO A 103 1.15 9.02 4.02
N ILE A 104 1.96 8.90 2.98
CA ILE A 104 1.81 7.91 1.90
C ILE A 104 2.87 6.83 2.08
N TYR A 105 2.46 5.66 2.53
CA TYR A 105 3.34 4.50 2.68
C TYR A 105 3.32 3.64 1.42
N TYR A 106 4.46 3.09 1.04
CA TYR A 106 4.52 2.16 -0.08
C TYR A 106 5.42 0.98 0.22
N ASN A 107 5.01 -0.19 -0.26
CA ASN A 107 5.87 -1.36 -0.28
C ASN A 107 7.09 -1.08 -1.19
N ASN A 108 8.31 -1.04 -0.63
CA ASN A 108 9.54 -0.76 -1.39
C ASN A 108 10.05 -2.00 -2.16
N CYS A 109 9.15 -2.68 -2.85
CA CYS A 109 9.40 -3.90 -3.63
C CYS A 109 9.75 -5.12 -2.78
N LEU A 110 9.21 -5.22 -1.57
CA LEU A 110 9.22 -6.46 -0.81
C LEU A 110 8.38 -7.50 -1.54
N GLY A 111 8.96 -8.69 -1.74
CA GLY A 111 8.29 -9.84 -2.34
C GLY A 111 8.10 -9.78 -3.86
N ILE A 112 8.58 -8.73 -4.55
CA ILE A 112 8.50 -8.57 -6.01
C ILE A 112 9.83 -8.02 -6.54
N ASP A 113 10.28 -8.48 -7.70
CA ASP A 113 11.46 -7.91 -8.35
C ASP A 113 11.09 -6.64 -9.13
N CYS A 114 11.56 -5.49 -8.65
CA CYS A 114 11.34 -4.18 -9.28
C CYS A 114 12.57 -3.67 -10.05
N LYS A 115 13.45 -4.54 -10.55
CA LYS A 115 14.66 -4.13 -11.30
C LYS A 115 14.42 -3.12 -12.43
N SER A 116 13.21 -3.05 -12.99
CA SER A 116 12.83 -2.12 -14.05
C SER A 116 12.40 -0.73 -13.56
N ILE A 117 12.29 -0.52 -12.25
CA ILE A 117 11.79 0.73 -11.66
C ILE A 117 12.92 1.46 -10.94
N PHE A 118 13.32 2.60 -11.48
CA PHE A 118 14.15 3.56 -10.77
C PHE A 118 13.28 4.24 -9.71
N LYS A 119 13.36 3.75 -8.47
CA LYS A 119 12.51 4.20 -7.35
C LYS A 119 12.49 5.72 -7.19
N LYS A 120 13.65 6.36 -7.34
CA LYS A 120 13.82 7.83 -7.28
C LYS A 120 13.02 8.60 -8.34
N ASP A 121 12.75 7.97 -9.47
CA ASP A 121 12.02 8.57 -10.60
C ASP A 121 10.53 8.21 -10.55
N TYR A 122 10.18 7.20 -9.75
CA TYR A 122 8.82 6.69 -9.63
C TYR A 122 8.08 7.24 -8.41
N PHE A 123 8.71 7.26 -7.23
CA PHE A 123 8.06 7.69 -5.99
C PHE A 123 8.54 9.08 -5.57
N PRO A 124 7.62 9.99 -5.19
CA PRO A 124 7.99 11.25 -4.54
C PRO A 124 8.84 11.02 -3.27
N PRO A 125 9.87 11.84 -3.03
CA PRO A 125 10.83 11.63 -1.93
C PRO A 125 10.22 11.77 -0.53
N GLU A 126 9.09 12.47 -0.39
CA GLU A 126 8.36 12.63 0.86
C GLU A 126 7.47 11.41 1.21
N TRP A 127 7.30 10.46 0.28
CA TRP A 127 6.58 9.23 0.56
C TRP A 127 7.43 8.29 1.42
N LEU A 128 6.75 7.44 2.17
CA LEU A 128 7.31 6.63 3.24
C LEU A 128 7.52 5.18 2.76
N PRO A 129 8.73 4.83 2.29
CA PRO A 129 9.05 3.47 1.87
C PRO A 129 8.99 2.48 3.05
N LEU A 130 8.48 1.28 2.78
CA LEU A 130 8.48 0.16 3.71
C LEU A 130 9.41 -0.94 3.21
N THR A 131 10.31 -1.39 4.09
CA THR A 131 11.22 -2.51 3.84
C THR A 131 11.22 -3.48 5.03
N THR A 132 12.07 -4.50 4.99
CA THR A 132 12.31 -5.43 6.10
C THR A 132 13.71 -5.24 6.68
N ASP A 133 13.84 -5.28 8.00
CA ASP A 133 15.15 -5.41 8.65
C ASP A 133 15.76 -6.81 8.45
N TYR A 134 16.96 -7.04 8.98
CA TYR A 134 17.66 -8.34 8.89
C TYR A 134 16.92 -9.50 9.59
N GLN A 135 15.98 -9.17 10.48
CA GLN A 135 15.14 -10.11 11.21
C GLN A 135 13.78 -10.34 10.51
N GLY A 136 13.53 -9.65 9.40
CA GLY A 136 12.30 -9.75 8.62
C GLY A 136 11.15 -8.88 9.15
N ASN A 137 11.39 -7.97 10.10
CA ASN A 137 10.37 -7.06 10.59
C ASN A 137 10.16 -5.90 9.62
N ILE A 138 8.91 -5.48 9.42
CA ILE A 138 8.59 -4.29 8.64
C ILE A 138 9.13 -3.03 9.34
N ILE A 139 9.88 -2.23 8.59
CA ILE A 139 10.43 -0.93 9.02
C ILE A 139 10.24 0.13 7.92
N LEU A 140 10.44 1.40 8.27
CA LEU A 140 10.64 2.44 7.27
C LEU A 140 12.04 2.29 6.67
N ASP A 141 12.15 2.49 5.36
CA ASP A 141 13.44 2.50 4.68
C ASP A 141 14.02 3.92 4.74
N ASP A 142 15.10 4.10 5.49
CA ASP A 142 15.74 5.40 5.65
C ASP A 142 16.56 5.82 4.41
N ASN A 143 16.90 4.86 3.53
CA ASN A 143 17.69 5.08 2.31
C ASN A 143 17.05 4.41 1.07
N PRO A 144 15.83 4.80 0.65
CA PRO A 144 15.07 4.08 -0.38
C PRO A 144 15.62 4.22 -1.82
N PHE A 145 16.61 5.09 -2.01
CA PHE A 145 17.15 5.47 -3.33
C PHE A 145 18.66 5.22 -3.47
N GLU A 146 19.31 4.70 -2.42
CA GLU A 146 20.70 4.20 -2.47
C GLU A 146 20.73 2.74 -2.95
#